data_AF-A0A6I0EA60-F1
#
_entry.id   AF-A0A6I0EA60-F1
#
_cell.length_a   1.000
_cell.length_b   1.000
_cell.length_c   1.000
_cell.angle_alpha   90.00
_cell.angle_beta   90.00
_cell.angle_gamma   90.00
#
_symmetry.space_group_name_H-M   'P 1'
#
loop_
_entity.id
_entity.type
_entity.pdbx_description
1 polymer ?
#
loop_
_entity_poly.entity_id
_entity_poly.type
_entity_poly.pdbx_seq_one_letter_code
_entity_poly.pdbx_strand_id
1 'polypeptide(L)'
;MSSAGKGPGPGRGEISPEEAEAFRQRSKAIGKRLDQVKARRAPPQSVDARARGEAFARAFRFVAELLVGVGVGGFIGWLLDRQFGTAPWLLVLFVIMGFAAGLLNVIRAAQKAQAEMAASQLAAPSVADDDEDDR
;
A
#
# COMPACT_ATOMS: atom_id res chain seq x y z
N MET A 1 14.35 -19.61 -81.15
CA MET A 1 14.91 -20.18 -79.89
C MET A 1 14.49 -19.20 -78.78
N SER A 2 13.29 -19.29 -78.20
CA SER A 2 12.89 -20.11 -77.02
C SER A 2 14.02 -20.26 -75.99
N SER A 3 13.90 -19.98 -74.70
CA SER A 3 12.73 -19.74 -73.85
C SER A 3 13.17 -19.13 -72.49
N ALA A 4 12.26 -18.32 -71.94
CA ALA A 4 11.98 -17.97 -70.54
C ALA A 4 12.81 -18.55 -69.39
N GLY A 5 12.99 -17.72 -68.35
CA GLY A 5 13.36 -18.15 -67.00
C GLY A 5 13.28 -17.05 -65.94
N LYS A 6 12.11 -16.39 -65.81
CA LYS A 6 11.82 -15.45 -64.72
C LYS A 6 11.51 -16.25 -63.45
N GLY A 7 12.41 -16.27 -62.47
CA GLY A 7 12.17 -16.83 -61.14
C GLY A 7 11.28 -15.91 -60.29
N PRO A 8 10.31 -16.43 -59.52
CA PRO A 8 9.36 -15.60 -58.78
C PRO A 8 10.01 -15.05 -57.52
N GLY A 9 10.00 -13.72 -57.35
CA GLY A 9 10.29 -13.10 -56.06
C GLY A 9 9.17 -13.45 -55.05
N PRO A 10 9.49 -13.77 -53.79
CA PRO A 10 8.49 -14.17 -52.83
C PRO A 10 7.51 -13.03 -52.55
N GLY A 11 6.23 -13.37 -52.69
CA GLY A 11 5.09 -12.48 -52.55
C GLY A 11 4.89 -12.00 -51.11
N ARG A 12 4.29 -10.82 -51.03
CA ARG A 12 3.84 -10.12 -49.84
C ARG A 12 2.96 -11.03 -48.95
N GLY A 13 3.53 -11.62 -47.90
CA GLY A 13 2.76 -12.05 -46.72
C GLY A 13 2.88 -13.49 -46.23
N GLU A 14 3.64 -14.37 -46.88
CA GLU A 14 3.79 -15.76 -46.42
C GLU A 14 5.10 -15.92 -45.64
N ILE A 15 4.99 -15.89 -44.31
CA ILE A 15 6.11 -16.18 -43.42
C ILE A 15 6.48 -17.65 -43.66
N SER A 16 7.68 -17.91 -44.16
CA SER A 16 8.16 -19.28 -44.34
C SER A 16 8.10 -20.02 -43.00
N PRO A 17 7.72 -21.32 -42.95
CA PRO A 17 7.63 -22.08 -41.71
C PRO A 17 8.91 -21.97 -40.85
N GLU A 18 10.07 -21.87 -41.49
CA GLU A 18 11.37 -21.65 -40.85
C GLU A 18 11.49 -20.28 -40.16
N GLU A 19 10.99 -19.21 -40.78
CA GLU A 19 11.00 -17.85 -40.22
C GLU A 19 10.05 -17.71 -39.03
N ALA A 20 8.89 -18.40 -39.10
CA ALA A 20 7.92 -18.45 -38.02
C ALA A 20 8.49 -19.18 -36.78
N GLU A 21 9.26 -20.24 -36.99
CA GLU A 21 9.96 -20.95 -35.92
C GLU A 21 11.07 -20.10 -35.29
N ALA A 22 11.88 -19.44 -36.12
CA ALA A 22 12.93 -18.54 -35.66
C ALA A 22 12.36 -17.37 -34.83
N PHE A 23 11.21 -16.83 -35.23
CA PHE A 23 10.50 -15.81 -34.46
C PHE A 23 10.02 -16.36 -33.11
N ARG A 24 9.39 -17.55 -33.07
CA ARG A 24 8.93 -18.19 -31.83
C ARG A 24 10.09 -18.45 -30.86
N GLN A 25 11.25 -18.88 -31.35
CA GLN A 25 12.43 -19.08 -30.51
C GLN A 25 12.92 -17.76 -29.88
N ARG A 26 12.98 -16.68 -30.68
CA ARG A 26 13.32 -15.35 -30.19
C ARG A 26 12.31 -14.84 -29.17
N SER A 27 11.00 -14.99 -29.43
CA SER A 27 9.95 -14.61 -28.49
C SER A 27 10.05 -15.40 -27.18
N LYS A 28 10.35 -16.70 -27.22
CA LYS A 28 10.59 -17.51 -26.02
C LYS A 28 11.82 -17.05 -25.24
N ALA A 29 12.91 -16.72 -25.92
CA ALA A 29 14.13 -16.21 -25.29
C ALA A 29 13.91 -14.84 -24.65
N ILE A 30 13.18 -13.96 -25.33
CA ILE A 30 12.77 -12.64 -24.81
C ILE A 30 11.84 -12.84 -23.60
N GLY A 31 10.85 -13.73 -23.69
CA GLY A 31 9.96 -14.10 -22.59
C GLY A 31 10.74 -14.56 -21.36
N LYS A 32 11.68 -15.50 -21.51
CA LYS A 32 12.56 -15.94 -20.41
C LYS A 32 13.37 -14.80 -19.78
N ARG A 33 13.91 -13.88 -20.60
CA ARG A 33 14.65 -12.70 -20.11
C ARG A 33 13.73 -11.73 -19.39
N LEU A 34 12.52 -11.51 -19.90
CA LEU A 34 11.50 -10.69 -19.25
C LEU A 34 11.05 -11.30 -17.94
N ASP A 35 10.83 -12.61 -17.87
CA ASP A 35 10.44 -13.32 -16.64
C ASP A 35 11.56 -13.26 -15.60
N GLN A 36 12.83 -13.40 -16.01
CA GLN A 36 13.96 -13.23 -15.11
C GLN A 36 14.10 -11.79 -14.59
N VAL A 37 13.92 -10.79 -15.46
CA VAL A 37 13.94 -9.38 -15.04
C VAL A 37 12.73 -9.07 -14.16
N LYS A 38 11.55 -9.59 -14.48
CA LYS A 38 10.32 -9.42 -13.70
C LYS A 38 10.37 -10.16 -12.37
N ALA A 39 11.05 -11.30 -12.27
CA ALA A 39 11.33 -11.96 -10.99
C ALA A 39 12.32 -11.17 -10.14
N ARG A 40 13.29 -10.48 -10.77
CA ARG A 40 14.22 -9.55 -10.09
C ARG A 40 13.59 -8.19 -9.76
N ARG A 41 12.57 -7.75 -10.51
CA ARG A 41 11.83 -6.48 -10.34
C ARG A 41 10.51 -6.63 -9.61
N ALA A 42 10.00 -7.85 -9.41
CA ALA A 42 8.86 -8.09 -8.56
C ALA A 42 9.28 -7.51 -7.19
N PRO A 43 8.64 -6.42 -6.73
CA PRO A 43 8.91 -5.94 -5.39
C PRO A 43 8.63 -7.12 -4.44
N PRO A 44 9.37 -7.27 -3.33
CA PRO A 44 9.12 -8.36 -2.38
C PRO A 44 7.64 -8.33 -2.00
N GLN A 45 6.86 -9.25 -2.57
CA GLN A 45 5.40 -9.09 -2.66
C GLN A 45 4.65 -9.62 -1.44
N SER A 46 5.34 -9.99 -0.36
CA SER A 46 4.71 -10.82 0.68
C SER A 46 4.39 -10.09 1.99
N VAL A 47 5.17 -9.12 2.45
CA VAL A 47 4.99 -8.54 3.79
C VAL A 47 5.13 -7.01 3.81
N ASP A 48 6.13 -6.46 3.12
CA ASP A 48 6.44 -5.02 3.19
C ASP A 48 5.36 -4.12 2.59
N ALA A 49 4.76 -4.50 1.46
CA ALA A 49 3.72 -3.70 0.82
C ALA A 49 2.43 -3.65 1.66
N ARG A 50 2.05 -4.78 2.29
CA ARG A 50 0.90 -4.85 3.20
C ARG A 50 1.17 -4.08 4.49
N ALA A 51 2.34 -4.27 5.10
CA ALA A 51 2.75 -3.53 6.29
C ALA A 51 2.76 -2.01 6.06
N ARG A 52 3.24 -1.55 4.89
CA ARG A 52 3.17 -0.14 4.49
C ARG A 52 1.73 0.34 4.30
N GLY A 53 0.87 -0.44 3.67
CA GLY A 53 -0.54 -0.12 3.48
C GLY A 53 -1.30 0.01 4.81
N GLU A 54 -1.05 -0.91 5.74
CA GLU A 54 -1.63 -0.87 7.09
C GLU A 54 -1.13 0.33 7.90
N ALA A 55 0.18 0.61 7.85
CA ALA A 55 0.75 1.78 8.51
C ALA A 55 0.15 3.08 7.97
N PHE A 56 -0.02 3.17 6.64
CA PHE A 56 -0.68 4.32 6.01
C PHE A 56 -2.16 4.43 6.41
N ALA A 57 -2.91 3.33 6.41
CA ALA A 57 -4.31 3.33 6.82
C ALA A 57 -4.49 3.76 8.29
N ARG A 58 -3.60 3.32 9.19
CA ARG A 58 -3.58 3.77 10.59
C ARG A 58 -3.26 5.25 10.71
N ALA A 59 -2.23 5.73 10.00
CA ALA A 59 -1.88 7.15 9.99
C ALA A 59 -3.03 8.01 9.47
N PHE A 60 -3.69 7.60 8.37
CA PHE A 60 -4.85 8.28 7.83
C PHE A 60 -6.01 8.32 8.82
N ARG A 61 -6.25 7.24 9.56
CA ARG A 61 -7.27 7.20 10.61
C ARG A 61 -7.00 8.22 11.72
N PHE A 62 -5.76 8.37 12.16
CA PHE A 62 -5.42 9.40 13.16
C PHE A 62 -5.68 10.82 12.64
N VAL A 63 -5.36 11.08 11.38
CA VAL A 63 -5.68 12.37 10.73
C VAL A 63 -7.19 12.57 10.65
N ALA A 64 -7.94 11.53 10.26
CA ALA A 64 -9.40 11.59 10.20
C ALA A 64 -10.03 11.84 11.57
N GLU A 65 -9.54 11.20 12.64
CA GLU A 65 -10.02 11.43 14.01
C GLU A 65 -9.80 12.88 14.46
N LEU A 66 -8.66 13.48 14.14
CA LEU A 66 -8.39 14.90 14.39
C LEU A 66 -9.32 15.82 13.59
N LEU A 67 -9.50 15.56 12.30
CA LEU A 67 -10.39 16.36 11.44
C LEU A 67 -11.84 16.27 11.88
N VAL A 68 -12.30 15.09 12.33
CA VAL A 68 -13.65 14.91 12.87
C VAL A 68 -13.81 15.71 14.17
N GLY A 69 -12.84 15.62 15.10
CA GLY A 69 -12.90 16.38 16.35
C GLY A 69 -12.95 17.89 16.13
N VAL A 70 -12.07 18.41 15.26
CA VAL A 70 -12.05 19.84 14.90
C VAL A 70 -13.31 20.24 14.13
N GLY A 71 -13.77 19.42 13.19
CA GLY A 71 -14.96 19.69 12.39
C GLY A 71 -16.23 19.76 13.24
N VAL A 72 -16.41 18.82 14.17
CA VAL A 72 -17.53 18.82 15.11
C VAL A 72 -17.44 20.01 16.06
N GLY A 73 -16.26 20.28 16.64
CA GLY A 73 -16.05 21.44 17.50
C GLY A 73 -16.33 22.76 16.78
N GLY A 74 -15.80 22.93 15.58
CA GLY A 74 -16.03 24.10 14.74
C GLY A 74 -17.51 24.27 14.36
N PHE A 75 -18.20 23.19 14.02
CA PHE A 75 -19.64 23.23 13.71
C PHE A 75 -20.46 23.68 14.92
N ILE A 76 -20.21 23.12 16.10
CA ILE A 76 -20.89 23.49 17.36
C ILE A 76 -20.57 24.94 17.72
N GLY A 77 -19.30 25.31 17.69
CA GLY A 77 -18.86 26.66 18.03
C GLY A 77 -19.44 27.71 17.08
N TRP A 78 -19.52 27.42 15.78
CA TRP A 78 -20.18 28.29 14.80
C TRP A 78 -21.67 28.44 15.06
N LEU A 79 -22.37 27.34 15.36
CA LEU A 79 -23.81 27.37 15.64
C LEU A 79 -24.11 28.19 16.90
N LEU A 80 -23.29 28.05 17.95
CA LEU A 80 -23.41 28.81 19.18
C LEU A 80 -23.07 30.30 18.95
N ASP A 81 -21.98 30.60 18.26
CA ASP A 81 -21.60 31.97 17.95
C ASP A 81 -22.68 32.71 17.14
N ARG A 82 -23.37 31.99 16.25
CA ARG A 82 -24.52 32.51 15.48
C ARG A 82 -25.71 32.84 16.38
N GLN A 83 -25.99 31.99 17.38
CA GLN A 83 -27.15 32.15 18.25
C GLN A 83 -26.93 33.24 19.33
N PHE A 84 -25.72 33.34 19.87
CA PHE A 84 -25.37 34.25 20.95
C PHE A 84 -24.71 35.55 20.47
N GLY A 85 -24.38 35.67 19.19
CA GLY A 85 -23.70 36.85 18.63
C GLY A 85 -22.25 37.01 19.14
N THR A 86 -21.65 35.94 19.68
CA THR A 86 -20.31 35.93 20.28
C THR A 86 -19.19 35.65 19.28
N ALA A 87 -19.50 35.60 17.98
CA ALA A 87 -18.55 35.25 16.93
C ALA A 87 -17.27 36.13 16.99
N PRO A 88 -16.05 35.56 16.99
CA PRO A 88 -15.71 34.13 16.83
C PRO A 88 -15.26 33.42 18.13
N TRP A 89 -15.64 33.89 19.32
CA TRP A 89 -15.07 33.41 20.59
C TRP A 89 -15.42 31.95 20.90
N LEU A 90 -16.68 31.52 20.74
CA LEU A 90 -17.04 30.13 21.01
C LEU A 90 -16.49 29.20 19.94
N LEU A 91 -16.44 29.64 18.68
CA LEU A 91 -15.80 28.89 17.61
C LEU A 91 -14.34 28.57 17.94
N VAL A 92 -13.55 29.56 18.38
CA VAL A 92 -12.15 29.34 18.76
C VAL A 92 -12.04 28.36 19.92
N LEU A 93 -12.84 28.55 20.97
CA LEU A 93 -12.85 27.67 22.14
C LEU A 93 -13.19 26.22 21.78
N PHE A 94 -14.26 26.01 21.01
CA PHE A 94 -14.70 24.66 20.64
C PHE A 94 -13.79 24.00 19.61
N VAL A 95 -13.11 24.76 18.73
CA VAL A 95 -12.09 24.20 17.85
C VAL A 95 -10.90 23.68 18.65
N ILE A 96 -10.41 24.46 19.63
CA ILE A 96 -9.31 24.02 20.51
C ILE A 96 -9.73 22.78 21.31
N MET A 97 -10.95 22.80 21.88
CA MET A 97 -11.49 21.66 22.62
C MET A 97 -11.67 20.42 21.72
N GLY A 98 -12.17 20.60 20.50
CA GLY A 98 -12.34 19.54 19.51
C GLY A 98 -11.01 18.95 19.05
N PHE A 99 -9.99 19.78 18.87
CA PHE A 99 -8.63 19.34 18.61
C PHE A 99 -8.06 18.54 19.79
N ALA A 100 -8.21 19.05 21.02
CA ALA A 100 -7.77 18.34 22.22
C ALA A 100 -8.46 16.98 22.33
N ALA A 101 -9.78 16.91 22.15
CA ALA A 101 -10.53 15.65 22.14
C ALA A 101 -10.03 14.68 21.05
N GLY A 102 -9.78 15.17 19.84
CA GLY A 102 -9.20 14.38 18.75
C GLY A 102 -7.81 13.83 19.10
N LEU A 103 -6.94 14.66 19.68
CA LEU A 103 -5.61 14.27 20.10
C LEU A 103 -5.65 13.22 21.22
N LEU A 104 -6.54 13.39 22.21
CA LEU A 104 -6.74 12.41 23.28
C LEU A 104 -7.22 11.07 22.73
N ASN A 105 -8.08 11.06 21.71
CA ASN A 105 -8.52 9.83 21.05
C ASN A 105 -7.37 9.10 20.36
N VAL A 106 -6.52 9.84 19.63
CA VAL A 106 -5.33 9.28 18.95
C VAL A 106 -4.36 8.67 19.98
N ILE A 107 -4.08 9.39 21.08
CA ILE A 107 -3.18 8.89 22.14
C ILE A 107 -3.76 7.61 22.76
N ARG A 108 -5.07 7.61 23.05
CA ARG A 108 -5.75 6.43 23.61
C ARG A 108 -5.68 5.23 22.66
N ALA A 109 -5.86 5.45 21.35
CA ALA A 109 -5.74 4.42 20.34
C ALA A 109 -4.31 3.86 20.25
N ALA A 110 -3.30 4.73 20.31
CA ALA A 110 -1.90 4.32 20.34
C ALA A 110 -1.55 3.51 21.60
N GLN A 111 -2.02 3.94 22.77
CA GLN A 111 -1.81 3.22 24.03
C GLN A 111 -2.45 1.83 24.01
N LYS A 112 -3.68 1.71 23.48
CA LYS A 112 -4.35 0.42 23.35
C LYS A 112 -3.58 -0.53 22.43
N ALA A 113 -3.09 -0.04 21.29
CA ALA A 113 -2.28 -0.85 20.37
C ALA A 113 -0.98 -1.34 21.03
N GLN A 114 -0.32 -0.52 21.85
CA GLN A 114 0.89 -0.93 22.59
C GLN A 114 0.59 -2.01 23.64
N ALA A 115 -0.51 -1.85 24.39
CA ALA A 115 -0.92 -2.81 25.41
C ALA A 115 -1.27 -4.19 24.83
N GLU A 116 -1.92 -4.23 23.66
CA GLU A 116 -2.24 -5.48 22.94
C GLU A 116 -0.96 -6.21 22.49
N MET A 117 0.05 -5.48 22.02
CA MET A 117 1.34 -6.06 21.65
C MET A 117 2.09 -6.63 22.86
N ALA A 118 2.09 -5.93 24.00
CA ALA A 118 2.71 -6.41 25.24
C ALA A 118 1.99 -7.67 25.78
N ALA A 119 0.66 -7.69 25.76
CA ALA A 119 -0.13 -8.86 26.16
C ALA A 119 0.11 -10.06 25.24
N SER A 120 0.27 -9.84 23.93
CA SER A 120 0.57 -10.90 22.96
C SER A 120 1.97 -11.50 23.15
N GLN A 121 2.94 -10.70 23.59
CA GLN A 121 4.28 -11.18 23.95
C GLN A 121 4.30 -11.98 25.26
N LEU A 122 3.53 -11.57 26.27
CA LEU A 122 3.40 -12.34 27.51
C LEU A 122 2.65 -13.68 27.32
N ALA A 123 1.70 -13.74 26.39
CA ALA A 123 0.93 -14.94 26.10
C ALA A 123 1.67 -15.97 25.21
N ALA A 124 2.82 -15.60 24.63
CA ALA A 124 3.70 -16.49 23.89
C ALA A 124 4.97 -16.75 24.72
N PRO A 125 4.94 -17.68 25.71
CA PRO A 125 6.10 -17.96 26.52
C PRO A 125 7.25 -18.46 25.64
N SER A 126 8.42 -17.94 25.97
CA SER A 126 9.76 -18.33 25.56
C SER A 126 9.84 -19.76 25.03
N VAL A 127 10.39 -19.89 23.82
CA VAL A 127 11.16 -21.09 23.43
C VAL A 127 11.96 -21.49 24.66
N ALA A 128 11.67 -22.68 25.18
CA ALA A 128 12.40 -23.27 26.28
C ALA A 128 13.90 -23.10 25.96
N ASP A 129 14.62 -22.48 26.90
CA ASP A 129 16.01 -22.82 27.09
C ASP A 129 16.00 -24.33 27.36
N ASP A 130 16.18 -25.12 26.30
CA ASP A 130 16.61 -26.50 26.46
C ASP A 130 18.05 -26.39 26.98
N ASP A 131 18.14 -26.41 28.31
CA ASP A 131 19.32 -26.79 29.06
C ASP A 131 19.92 -28.04 28.40
N GLU A 132 21.04 -27.87 27.67
CA GLU A 132 21.89 -28.98 27.26
C GLU A 132 23.09 -29.04 28.22
N ASP A 133 22.86 -29.48 29.47
CA ASP A 133 23.90 -29.98 30.34
C ASP A 133 24.01 -31.50 30.17
N ASP A 134 24.70 -31.96 29.13
CA ASP A 134 25.49 -33.20 29.13
C ASP A 134 26.03 -33.51 27.72
N ARG A 135 27.36 -33.40 27.54
CA ARG A 135 28.27 -34.47 27.04
C ARG A 135 29.73 -34.00 27.05
#